data_AF-A0AAJ1R1E8-F1
#
_entry.id   AF-A0AAJ1R1E8-F1
#
_cell.length_a   1.000
_cell.length_b   1.000
_cell.length_c   1.000
_cell.angle_alpha   90.00
_cell.angle_beta   90.00
_cell.angle_gamma   90.00
#
_symmetry.space_group_name_H-M   'P 1'
#
loop_
_entity.id
_entity.type
_entity.pdbx_description
1 polymer ?
#
loop_
_entity_poly.entity_id
_entity_poly.type
_entity_poly.pdbx_seq_one_letter_code
_entity_poly.pdbx_strand_id
1 'polypeptide(L)'
;MKKIYIFAKKNTGMKKILLTISSLIAVFSSAQIWNTTGNNGTNPSTNFLGTIDAQPLIFRTNNSEKVRITLNGSVGVGTDNPTQKLDVNGSVTANERYNNGNDGSYYIKLNSNGYNVPVISYSESSGNILSFGNLGGQYHSKTIIRGGNGDVVIEPNSTSGAFVVKAQSGNVGIGTTSPAGKLTIHNADNLGVKIEGNTSSYIGNDLEIYRQNSTSDIGQAAAIQMGDVQNNVHTMMQSSKDGFQFFNMSNVANNNWWTERLRIANNGNVGIGSVNPDSKLTVKGKIHAEEVKIDLQVPADYVFQKYYNGASDLKNDYKMLSLDEVEEFTKKYHHLPNFSSSKEIIENGLELGITTNKLLEKIEELTLYSIDLNKKNKEQENLIKSQADILKSLNERLEKLEKAKQK
;
A
#
# COMPACT_ATOMS: atom_id res chain seq x y z
N MET A 1 -78.03 102.46 -81.32
CA MET A 1 -79.16 101.81 -82.02
C MET A 1 -79.35 100.39 -81.47
N LYS A 2 -80.57 100.06 -81.02
CA LYS A 2 -81.25 98.74 -80.87
C LYS A 2 -80.53 97.61 -80.09
N LYS A 3 -81.02 97.28 -78.88
CA LYS A 3 -82.02 96.25 -78.49
C LYS A 3 -81.41 94.84 -78.31
N ILE A 4 -81.30 94.33 -77.07
CA ILE A 4 -82.17 93.33 -76.40
C ILE A 4 -82.08 91.91 -77.03
N TYR A 5 -81.58 90.92 -76.27
CA TYR A 5 -82.35 89.75 -75.80
C TYR A 5 -81.63 89.01 -74.66
N ILE A 6 -82.43 88.31 -73.87
CA ILE A 6 -82.30 87.93 -72.45
C ILE A 6 -82.47 86.40 -72.33
N PHE A 7 -81.88 85.77 -71.30
CA PHE A 7 -82.13 84.41 -70.73
C PHE A 7 -81.60 83.19 -71.52
N ALA A 8 -81.10 82.07 -70.93
CA ALA A 8 -81.22 81.51 -69.58
C ALA A 8 -80.08 80.51 -69.24
N LYS A 9 -79.67 80.51 -67.96
CA LYS A 9 -79.32 79.37 -67.08
C LYS A 9 -79.20 77.96 -67.71
N LYS A 10 -78.03 77.32 -67.59
CA LYS A 10 -77.85 76.05 -66.82
C LYS A 10 -76.38 75.60 -66.72
N ASN A 11 -75.79 75.94 -65.57
CA ASN A 11 -74.93 75.09 -64.73
C ASN A 11 -74.33 73.82 -65.38
N THR A 12 -73.17 73.94 -66.03
CA THR A 12 -72.35 72.81 -66.53
C THR A 12 -70.88 72.89 -66.06
N GLY A 13 -70.59 73.71 -65.04
CA GLY A 13 -69.25 73.84 -64.45
C GLY A 13 -68.88 72.75 -63.43
N MET A 14 -69.84 71.93 -62.97
CA MET A 14 -69.64 70.98 -61.86
C MET A 14 -69.66 69.50 -62.27
N LYS A 15 -69.72 69.17 -63.57
CA LYS A 15 -69.63 67.78 -64.05
C LYS A 15 -68.31 67.40 -64.71
N LYS A 16 -67.40 68.36 -64.94
CA LYS A 16 -66.03 68.10 -65.44
C LYS A 16 -64.95 68.12 -64.35
N ILE A 17 -65.29 68.48 -63.11
CA ILE A 17 -64.38 68.45 -61.94
C ILE A 17 -64.55 67.16 -61.11
N LEU A 18 -65.58 66.36 -61.40
CA LEU A 18 -65.86 65.10 -60.69
C LEU A 18 -65.40 63.83 -61.44
N LEU A 19 -64.52 63.99 -62.44
CA LEU A 19 -64.01 62.88 -63.27
C LEU A 19 -62.49 62.90 -63.47
N THR A 20 -61.79 63.65 -62.62
CA THR A 20 -60.31 63.71 -62.56
C THR A 20 -59.75 63.54 -61.15
N ILE A 21 -60.60 63.21 -60.16
CA ILE A 21 -60.16 62.86 -58.79
C ILE A 21 -60.26 61.34 -58.54
N SER A 22 -60.92 60.58 -59.42
CA SER A 22 -61.13 59.12 -59.29
C SER A 22 -60.08 58.25 -59.98
N SER A 23 -59.04 58.82 -60.60
CA SER A 23 -57.92 58.07 -61.20
C SER A 23 -56.57 58.46 -60.60
N LEU A 24 -56.55 58.78 -59.30
CA LEU A 24 -55.34 58.71 -58.49
C LEU A 24 -55.64 58.05 -57.14
N ILE A 25 -56.30 56.89 -57.18
CA ILE A 25 -55.94 55.87 -56.19
C ILE A 25 -54.58 55.40 -56.66
N ALA A 26 -53.53 56.09 -56.20
CA ALA A 26 -52.23 55.48 -56.13
C ALA A 26 -52.44 54.24 -55.27
N VAL A 27 -52.54 53.08 -55.92
CA VAL A 27 -52.29 51.81 -55.27
C VAL A 27 -50.81 51.88 -54.93
N PHE A 28 -50.49 52.58 -53.84
CA PHE A 28 -49.32 52.22 -53.08
C PHE A 28 -49.62 50.78 -52.68
N SER A 29 -49.07 49.83 -53.44
CA SER A 29 -48.73 48.54 -52.85
C SER A 29 -47.85 48.91 -51.68
N SER A 30 -48.44 49.10 -50.51
CA SER A 30 -47.69 49.33 -49.30
C SER A 30 -46.81 48.10 -49.20
N ALA A 31 -45.51 48.26 -49.48
CA ALA A 31 -44.54 47.27 -49.08
C ALA A 31 -44.88 46.99 -47.61
N GLN A 32 -45.18 45.74 -47.28
CA GLN A 32 -45.60 45.38 -45.94
C GLN A 32 -44.41 45.68 -45.02
N ILE A 33 -44.47 46.82 -44.32
CA ILE A 33 -43.41 47.25 -43.41
C ILE A 33 -43.46 46.32 -42.20
N TRP A 34 -42.30 45.92 -41.69
CA TRP A 34 -42.24 45.22 -40.41
C TRP A 34 -42.53 46.20 -39.28
N ASN A 35 -43.68 46.05 -38.62
CA ASN A 35 -44.09 46.93 -37.53
C ASN A 35 -43.31 46.63 -36.25
N THR A 36 -42.99 47.66 -35.46
CA THR A 36 -42.36 47.56 -34.14
C THR A 36 -43.22 46.81 -33.12
N THR A 37 -44.53 46.69 -33.35
CA THR A 37 -45.45 45.87 -32.54
C THR A 37 -45.75 44.51 -33.16
N GLY A 38 -45.10 44.15 -34.27
CA GLY A 38 -45.32 42.91 -35.00
C GLY A 38 -46.42 42.99 -36.08
N ASN A 39 -46.42 42.00 -36.97
CA ASN A 39 -47.32 41.89 -38.11
C ASN A 39 -48.21 40.63 -37.95
N ASN A 40 -49.52 40.74 -38.21
CA ASN A 40 -50.44 39.59 -38.26
C ASN A 40 -50.67 39.12 -39.70
N GLY A 41 -50.98 37.83 -39.91
CA GLY A 41 -51.37 37.28 -41.22
C GLY A 41 -50.23 37.07 -42.24
N THR A 42 -48.99 36.97 -41.78
CA THR A 42 -47.81 36.77 -42.65
C THR A 42 -47.78 35.39 -43.32
N ASN A 43 -47.30 35.30 -44.56
CA ASN A 43 -46.93 34.05 -45.23
C ASN A 43 -45.41 33.82 -45.13
N PRO A 44 -44.90 32.83 -44.35
CA PRO A 44 -43.47 32.64 -44.14
C PRO A 44 -42.63 32.38 -45.41
N SER A 45 -43.25 31.91 -46.49
CA SER A 45 -42.55 31.66 -47.77
C SER A 45 -42.24 32.93 -48.55
N THR A 46 -42.97 34.03 -48.30
CA THR A 46 -42.86 35.28 -49.08
C THR A 46 -42.77 36.55 -48.22
N ASN A 47 -42.96 36.45 -46.91
CA ASN A 47 -42.83 37.56 -45.96
C ASN A 47 -41.77 37.21 -44.91
N PHE A 48 -40.73 38.03 -44.81
CA PHE A 48 -39.65 37.85 -43.84
C PHE A 48 -39.00 39.19 -43.47
N LEU A 49 -38.37 39.22 -42.30
CA LEU A 49 -37.41 40.25 -41.92
C LEU A 49 -36.01 39.75 -42.31
N GLY A 50 -35.36 40.40 -43.27
CA GLY A 50 -34.06 39.96 -43.78
C GLY A 50 -33.55 40.80 -44.93
N THR A 51 -32.42 40.37 -45.48
CA THR A 51 -31.83 40.88 -46.72
C THR A 51 -32.14 39.92 -47.87
N ILE A 52 -32.24 40.44 -49.10
CA ILE A 52 -32.43 39.64 -50.32
C ILE A 52 -31.18 39.63 -51.22
N ASP A 53 -30.18 40.41 -50.85
CA ASP A 53 -28.89 40.54 -51.48
C ASP A 53 -27.80 39.89 -50.62
N ALA A 54 -26.56 39.96 -51.10
CA ALA A 54 -25.40 39.34 -50.46
C ALA A 54 -24.88 40.18 -49.27
N GLN A 55 -25.78 40.54 -48.35
CA GLN A 55 -25.49 41.32 -47.15
C GLN A 55 -25.99 40.59 -45.90
N PRO A 56 -25.29 40.72 -44.77
CA PRO A 56 -25.78 40.19 -43.50
C PRO A 56 -26.99 40.97 -42.98
N LEU A 57 -27.90 40.28 -42.28
CA LEU A 57 -28.92 40.94 -41.46
C LEU A 57 -28.27 41.37 -40.14
N ILE A 58 -28.34 42.65 -39.80
CA ILE A 58 -27.68 43.22 -38.61
C ILE A 58 -28.71 43.87 -37.67
N PHE A 59 -28.63 43.54 -36.39
CA PHE A 59 -29.35 44.21 -35.30
C PHE A 59 -28.39 45.11 -34.53
N ARG A 60 -28.78 46.38 -34.34
CA ARG A 60 -27.98 47.41 -33.67
C ARG A 60 -28.71 48.02 -32.49
N THR A 61 -27.97 48.38 -31.45
CA THR A 61 -28.42 49.28 -30.38
C THR A 61 -27.38 50.38 -30.17
N ASN A 62 -27.82 51.62 -29.95
CA ASN A 62 -26.91 52.78 -29.88
C ASN A 62 -25.93 52.86 -31.08
N ASN A 63 -26.44 52.58 -32.29
CA ASN A 63 -25.65 52.50 -33.53
C ASN A 63 -24.46 51.50 -33.51
N SER A 64 -24.41 50.59 -32.54
CA SER A 64 -23.42 49.51 -32.43
C SER A 64 -24.07 48.18 -32.78
N GLU A 65 -23.40 47.41 -33.64
CA GLU A 65 -23.81 46.06 -33.99
C GLU A 65 -23.77 45.13 -32.78
N LYS A 66 -24.88 44.43 -32.54
CA LYS A 66 -25.04 43.48 -31.42
C LYS A 66 -25.30 42.06 -31.90
N VAL A 67 -26.06 41.91 -32.99
CA VAL A 67 -26.34 40.60 -33.59
C VAL A 67 -26.21 40.69 -35.10
N ARG A 68 -25.64 39.66 -35.71
CA ARG A 68 -25.50 39.48 -37.15
C ARG A 68 -25.99 38.11 -37.56
N ILE A 69 -26.66 38.04 -38.72
CA ILE A 69 -26.83 36.79 -39.46
C ILE A 69 -26.06 36.94 -40.77
N THR A 70 -25.00 36.15 -40.93
CA THR A 70 -24.18 36.14 -42.14
C THR A 70 -24.91 35.50 -43.32
N LEU A 71 -24.40 35.69 -44.53
CA LEU A 71 -24.94 35.08 -45.75
C LEU A 71 -24.97 33.54 -45.68
N ASN A 72 -24.03 32.93 -44.95
CA ASN A 72 -23.92 31.48 -44.79
C ASN A 72 -24.80 30.95 -43.63
N GLY A 73 -25.66 31.81 -43.07
CA GLY A 73 -26.60 31.49 -42.00
C GLY A 73 -25.97 31.37 -40.61
N SER A 74 -24.71 31.79 -40.42
CA SER A 74 -24.10 31.86 -39.09
C SER A 74 -24.58 33.10 -38.35
N VAL A 75 -24.98 32.93 -37.09
CA VAL A 75 -25.42 34.00 -36.20
C VAL A 75 -24.28 34.42 -35.28
N GLY A 76 -23.88 35.69 -35.33
CA GLY A 76 -22.93 36.29 -34.39
C GLY A 76 -23.67 37.14 -33.35
N VAL A 77 -23.38 36.98 -32.06
CA VAL A 77 -23.83 37.85 -30.97
C VAL A 77 -22.60 38.47 -30.32
N GLY A 78 -22.43 39.79 -30.45
CA GLY A 78 -21.23 40.50 -29.98
C GLY A 78 -19.97 40.26 -30.83
N THR A 79 -20.08 39.56 -31.96
CA THR A 79 -19.00 39.34 -32.95
C THR A 79 -19.52 39.60 -34.36
N ASP A 80 -18.69 40.20 -35.20
CA ASP A 80 -18.97 40.49 -36.61
C ASP A 80 -18.44 39.42 -37.57
N ASN A 81 -17.62 38.48 -37.07
CA ASN A 81 -16.98 37.41 -37.82
C ASN A 81 -17.25 36.04 -37.16
N PRO A 82 -18.50 35.55 -37.14
CA PRO A 82 -18.83 34.28 -36.50
C PRO A 82 -18.15 33.11 -37.22
N THR A 83 -17.45 32.27 -36.46
CA THR A 83 -16.75 31.07 -36.98
C THR A 83 -17.58 29.79 -36.89
N GLN A 84 -18.68 29.83 -36.13
CA GLN A 84 -19.62 28.74 -35.92
C GLN A 84 -21.04 29.17 -36.32
N LYS A 85 -21.99 28.22 -36.40
CA LYS A 85 -23.40 28.53 -36.73
C LYS A 85 -24.05 29.47 -35.73
N LEU A 86 -23.65 29.41 -34.46
CA LEU A 86 -23.92 30.42 -33.45
C LEU A 86 -22.60 30.73 -32.75
N ASP A 87 -22.14 31.98 -32.82
CA ASP A 87 -20.91 32.46 -32.20
C ASP A 87 -21.25 33.64 -31.28
N VAL A 88 -20.99 33.51 -29.98
CA VAL A 88 -21.30 34.53 -28.98
C VAL A 88 -20.00 35.00 -28.35
N ASN A 89 -19.64 36.25 -28.59
CA ASN A 89 -18.51 36.91 -27.92
C ASN A 89 -18.97 37.46 -26.56
N GLY A 90 -19.04 36.56 -25.58
CA GLY A 90 -19.49 36.85 -24.22
C GLY A 90 -20.04 35.61 -23.52
N SER A 91 -20.51 35.79 -22.28
CA SER A 91 -21.16 34.72 -21.52
C SER A 91 -22.57 34.44 -22.06
N VAL A 92 -22.94 33.17 -22.19
CA VAL A 92 -24.29 32.73 -22.55
C VAL A 92 -24.97 32.18 -21.30
N THR A 93 -26.09 32.77 -20.91
CA THR A 93 -26.99 32.19 -19.89
C THR A 93 -28.04 31.35 -20.59
N ALA A 94 -27.96 30.02 -20.45
CA ALA A 94 -28.98 29.10 -20.93
C ALA A 94 -29.95 28.76 -19.77
N ASN A 95 -31.10 29.44 -19.72
CA ASN A 95 -32.13 29.22 -18.69
C ASN A 95 -33.13 28.12 -19.09
N GLU A 96 -32.68 26.97 -19.61
CA GLU A 96 -33.57 25.82 -19.76
C GLU A 96 -33.74 25.11 -18.42
N ARG A 97 -34.79 25.46 -17.67
CA ARG A 97 -35.28 24.65 -16.56
C ARG A 97 -36.04 23.45 -17.15
N TYR A 98 -35.40 22.27 -17.21
CA TYR A 98 -36.15 21.03 -17.46
C TYR A 98 -36.88 20.65 -16.17
N ASN A 99 -38.12 21.11 -16.01
CA ASN A 99 -39.03 20.63 -14.97
C ASN A 99 -39.50 19.23 -15.33
N ASN A 100 -38.78 18.20 -14.89
CA ASN A 100 -39.32 16.84 -14.86
C ASN A 100 -39.56 16.41 -13.41
N GLY A 101 -40.52 17.10 -12.78
CA GLY A 101 -41.08 16.74 -11.47
C GLY A 101 -40.04 16.57 -10.35
N ASN A 102 -39.82 17.65 -9.59
CA ASN A 102 -39.14 17.72 -8.29
C ASN A 102 -37.63 18.00 -8.22
N ASP A 103 -36.87 18.16 -9.32
CA ASP A 103 -35.46 18.58 -9.19
C ASP A 103 -35.06 19.65 -10.22
N GLY A 104 -34.66 20.82 -9.72
CA GLY A 104 -34.38 22.04 -10.50
C GLY A 104 -32.94 22.06 -11.02
N SER A 105 -32.62 21.17 -11.97
CA SER A 105 -31.26 21.12 -12.55
C SER A 105 -31.11 21.99 -13.81
N TYR A 106 -30.01 22.75 -13.90
CA TYR A 106 -29.60 23.51 -15.09
C TYR A 106 -28.45 22.79 -15.79
N TYR A 107 -28.54 22.54 -17.11
CA TYR A 107 -27.45 21.92 -17.87
C TYR A 107 -27.28 22.46 -19.30
N ILE A 108 -26.04 22.44 -19.80
CA ILE A 108 -25.74 22.68 -21.22
C ILE A 108 -25.95 21.37 -21.99
N LYS A 109 -26.87 21.38 -22.96
CA LYS A 109 -27.16 20.25 -23.86
C LYS A 109 -26.21 20.27 -25.06
N LEU A 110 -25.49 19.18 -25.31
CA LEU A 110 -24.97 18.87 -26.64
C LEU A 110 -25.84 17.75 -27.22
N ASN A 111 -26.56 18.05 -28.31
CA ASN A 111 -27.31 17.03 -29.04
C ASN A 111 -26.36 16.30 -29.99
N SER A 112 -26.15 15.01 -29.75
CA SER A 112 -25.51 14.12 -30.71
C SER A 112 -26.42 12.91 -30.92
N ASN A 113 -26.95 12.76 -32.14
CA ASN A 113 -27.72 11.59 -32.57
C ASN A 113 -28.91 11.21 -31.67
N GLY A 114 -29.65 12.18 -31.15
CA GLY A 114 -30.89 11.93 -30.39
C GLY A 114 -30.68 11.53 -28.93
N TYR A 115 -29.44 11.48 -28.45
CA TYR A 115 -29.13 11.26 -27.04
C TYR A 115 -28.75 12.58 -26.37
N ASN A 116 -29.41 12.87 -25.25
CA ASN A 116 -29.11 14.05 -24.42
C ASN A 116 -27.98 13.70 -23.45
N VAL A 117 -26.84 14.38 -23.58
CA VAL A 117 -25.74 14.28 -22.60
C VAL A 117 -25.60 15.63 -21.91
N PRO A 118 -25.86 15.73 -20.59
CA PRO A 118 -25.54 16.94 -19.84
C PRO A 118 -24.02 17.06 -19.76
N VAL A 119 -23.46 18.20 -20.18
CA VAL A 119 -22.00 18.44 -20.14
C VAL A 119 -21.57 19.08 -18.81
N ILE A 120 -22.45 19.86 -18.19
CA ILE A 120 -22.28 20.46 -16.85
C ILE A 120 -23.68 20.53 -16.24
N SER A 121 -23.89 20.02 -15.02
CA SER A 121 -25.17 20.09 -14.31
C SER A 121 -25.00 20.82 -12.97
N TYR A 122 -25.87 21.80 -12.70
CA TYR A 122 -26.00 22.43 -11.39
C TYR A 122 -27.29 21.94 -10.72
N SER A 123 -27.20 21.40 -9.51
CA SER A 123 -28.35 21.08 -8.65
C SER A 123 -28.29 21.95 -7.40
N GLU A 124 -29.39 22.64 -7.11
CA GLU A 124 -29.51 23.60 -5.99
C GLU A 124 -29.33 22.95 -4.60
N SER A 125 -29.42 21.61 -4.49
CA SER A 125 -29.27 20.88 -3.23
C SER A 125 -27.92 20.18 -3.02
N SER A 126 -27.07 20.07 -4.05
CA SER A 126 -25.93 19.11 -4.05
C SER A 126 -24.59 19.68 -4.58
N GLY A 127 -24.53 20.97 -4.90
CA GLY A 127 -23.31 21.61 -5.44
C GLY A 127 -23.09 21.38 -6.94
N ASN A 128 -21.92 21.78 -7.45
CA ASN A 128 -21.55 21.61 -8.86
C ASN A 128 -21.22 20.13 -9.14
N ILE A 129 -22.02 19.45 -9.98
CA ILE A 129 -21.79 18.06 -10.35
C ILE A 129 -21.40 17.99 -11.83
N LEU A 130 -20.17 17.58 -12.12
CA LEU A 130 -19.77 17.13 -13.46
C LEU A 130 -20.22 15.67 -13.62
N SER A 131 -21.46 15.46 -14.05
CA SER A 131 -22.03 14.11 -14.22
C SER A 131 -21.73 13.56 -15.60
N PHE A 132 -21.14 12.37 -15.65
CA PHE A 132 -21.01 11.57 -16.86
C PHE A 132 -21.90 10.32 -16.69
N GLY A 133 -23.08 10.30 -17.32
CA GLY A 133 -24.00 9.15 -17.27
C GLY A 133 -25.44 9.50 -16.89
N ASN A 134 -26.34 8.51 -17.00
CA ASN A 134 -27.75 8.67 -16.66
C ASN A 134 -27.99 8.29 -15.19
N LEU A 135 -28.39 9.25 -14.35
CA LEU A 135 -28.60 9.04 -12.91
C LEU A 135 -29.81 8.15 -12.56
N GLY A 136 -30.68 7.80 -13.52
CA GLY A 136 -31.96 7.13 -13.23
C GLY A 136 -32.27 5.87 -14.04
N GLY A 137 -31.32 5.28 -14.77
CA GLY A 137 -31.56 4.12 -15.63
C GLY A 137 -31.00 2.79 -15.09
N GLN A 138 -31.69 1.66 -15.31
CA GLN A 138 -31.22 0.30 -15.03
C GLN A 138 -29.99 -0.15 -15.84
N TYR A 139 -29.37 0.75 -16.60
CA TYR A 139 -28.23 0.45 -17.47
C TYR A 139 -26.97 1.12 -16.93
N HIS A 140 -25.95 0.32 -16.62
CA HIS A 140 -24.65 0.81 -16.19
C HIS A 140 -23.98 1.58 -17.33
N SER A 141 -24.07 2.91 -17.35
CA SER A 141 -23.32 3.73 -18.30
C SER A 141 -21.83 3.71 -17.93
N LYS A 142 -20.99 3.13 -18.79
CA LYS A 142 -19.53 3.21 -18.66
C LYS A 142 -19.07 4.63 -19.01
N THR A 143 -18.67 5.38 -18.01
CA THR A 143 -17.98 6.66 -18.22
C THR A 143 -16.52 6.40 -18.60
N ILE A 144 -16.10 6.91 -19.76
CA ILE A 144 -14.71 6.84 -20.21
C ILE A 144 -14.16 8.26 -20.24
N ILE A 145 -13.29 8.59 -19.28
CA ILE A 145 -12.50 9.83 -19.30
C ILE A 145 -11.19 9.52 -20.03
N ARG A 146 -10.95 10.17 -21.18
CA ARG A 146 -9.71 10.02 -21.96
C ARG A 146 -8.93 11.32 -21.91
N GLY A 147 -7.70 11.28 -21.39
CA GLY A 147 -6.79 12.43 -21.41
C GLY A 147 -6.18 12.71 -22.80
N GLY A 148 -6.39 11.82 -23.79
CA GLY A 148 -5.72 11.92 -25.08
C GLY A 148 -4.21 11.82 -24.92
N ASN A 149 -3.47 12.84 -25.38
CA ASN A 149 -2.02 12.96 -25.16
C ASN A 149 -1.68 13.59 -23.79
N GLY A 150 -2.67 14.09 -23.07
CA GLY A 150 -2.52 14.71 -21.75
C GLY A 150 -2.91 13.77 -20.61
N ASP A 151 -2.44 14.06 -19.40
CA ASP A 151 -2.79 13.30 -18.21
C ASP A 151 -4.25 13.52 -17.81
N VAL A 152 -4.83 12.56 -17.09
CA VAL A 152 -6.10 12.76 -16.38
C VAL A 152 -5.79 13.15 -14.94
N VAL A 153 -6.20 14.33 -14.52
CA VAL A 153 -5.84 14.91 -13.21
C VAL A 153 -7.08 15.32 -12.44
N ILE A 154 -7.17 14.92 -11.17
CA ILE A 154 -8.14 15.39 -10.19
C ILE A 154 -7.37 16.11 -9.09
N GLU A 155 -7.62 17.41 -8.95
CA GLU A 155 -6.87 18.30 -8.07
C GLU A 155 -7.79 19.04 -7.08
N PRO A 156 -7.58 18.88 -5.76
CA PRO A 156 -8.18 19.76 -4.76
C PRO A 156 -7.29 21.00 -4.62
N ASN A 157 -7.74 22.10 -5.24
CA ASN A 157 -7.34 23.51 -5.06
C ASN A 157 -5.84 23.91 -4.94
N SER A 158 -4.88 22.99 -5.02
CA SER A 158 -3.45 23.23 -4.88
C SER A 158 -2.61 22.18 -5.63
N THR A 159 -1.35 22.51 -5.89
CA THR A 159 -0.39 21.93 -6.86
C THR A 159 0.07 20.49 -6.61
N SER A 160 -0.64 19.73 -5.77
CA SER A 160 -0.33 18.34 -5.48
C SER A 160 -1.47 17.48 -5.99
N GLY A 161 -1.41 17.10 -7.28
CA GLY A 161 -2.38 16.21 -7.93
C GLY A 161 -2.84 15.09 -7.01
N ALA A 162 -4.09 15.16 -6.53
CA ALA A 162 -4.62 14.18 -5.60
C ALA A 162 -4.81 12.82 -6.27
N PHE A 163 -5.18 12.83 -7.56
CA PHE A 163 -5.20 11.64 -8.40
C PHE A 163 -4.78 12.00 -9.82
N VAL A 164 -3.74 11.33 -10.34
CA VAL A 164 -3.16 11.59 -11.65
C VAL A 164 -3.02 10.26 -12.40
N VAL A 165 -3.52 10.19 -13.63
CA VAL A 165 -3.24 9.09 -14.56
C VAL A 165 -2.40 9.62 -15.70
N LYS A 166 -1.16 9.13 -15.81
CA LYS A 166 -0.20 9.57 -16.81
C LYS A 166 -0.59 9.08 -18.20
N ALA A 167 -0.70 9.99 -19.17
CA ALA A 167 -1.15 9.67 -20.53
C ALA A 167 -0.25 8.64 -21.23
N GLN A 168 1.07 8.82 -21.10
CA GLN A 168 2.07 8.04 -21.83
C GLN A 168 2.38 6.69 -21.18
N SER A 169 2.41 6.63 -19.84
CA SER A 169 2.80 5.42 -19.10
C SER A 169 1.62 4.64 -18.53
N GLY A 170 0.44 5.26 -18.41
CA GLY A 170 -0.71 4.72 -17.69
C GLY A 170 -0.48 4.61 -16.18
N ASN A 171 0.59 5.22 -15.65
CA ASN A 171 0.90 5.19 -14.23
C ASN A 171 -0.09 6.06 -13.45
N VAL A 172 -0.50 5.58 -12.28
CA VAL A 172 -1.43 6.27 -11.39
C VAL A 172 -0.65 6.87 -10.21
N GLY A 173 -0.75 8.18 -10.01
CA GLY A 173 -0.29 8.89 -8.83
C GLY A 173 -1.45 9.26 -7.92
N ILE A 174 -1.32 9.03 -6.62
CA ILE A 174 -2.23 9.57 -5.60
C ILE A 174 -1.40 10.48 -4.71
N GLY A 175 -1.72 11.78 -4.66
CA GLY A 175 -0.95 12.80 -3.95
C GLY A 175 0.44 13.10 -4.55
N THR A 176 0.69 12.70 -5.80
CA THR A 176 1.87 13.05 -6.60
C THR A 176 1.52 13.16 -8.08
N THR A 177 2.14 14.12 -8.76
CA THR A 177 2.05 14.33 -10.21
C THR A 177 3.10 13.53 -11.00
N SER A 178 4.06 12.91 -10.31
CA SER A 178 5.19 12.19 -10.90
C SER A 178 5.29 10.75 -10.35
N PRO A 179 4.35 9.85 -10.68
CA PRO A 179 4.38 8.47 -10.20
C PRO A 179 5.57 7.70 -10.80
N ALA A 180 6.41 7.14 -9.93
CA ALA A 180 7.61 6.37 -10.30
C ALA A 180 7.29 4.93 -10.78
N GLY A 181 6.06 4.45 -10.59
CA GLY A 181 5.60 3.12 -11.00
C GLY A 181 4.12 3.11 -11.37
N LYS A 182 3.54 1.92 -11.63
CA LYS A 182 2.14 1.78 -12.07
C LYS A 182 1.13 2.38 -11.10
N LEU A 183 1.42 2.30 -9.80
CA LEU A 183 0.72 3.03 -8.75
C LEU A 183 1.77 3.64 -7.81
N THR A 184 1.68 4.94 -7.57
CA THR A 184 2.50 5.65 -6.58
C THR A 184 1.57 6.45 -5.69
N ILE A 185 1.67 6.24 -4.38
CA ILE A 185 0.89 6.96 -3.38
C ILE A 185 1.89 7.78 -2.57
N HIS A 186 1.70 9.10 -2.56
CA HIS A 186 2.60 10.05 -1.92
C HIS A 186 1.79 10.99 -1.02
N ASN A 187 2.27 11.16 0.21
CA ASN A 187 1.71 12.08 1.18
C ASN A 187 2.89 12.63 1.99
N ALA A 188 3.00 13.96 2.07
CA ALA A 188 4.13 14.63 2.71
C ALA A 188 4.21 14.35 4.23
N ASP A 189 3.05 14.14 4.87
CA ASP A 189 2.96 14.04 6.33
C ASP A 189 2.88 12.59 6.83
N ASN A 190 2.27 11.67 6.06
CA ASN A 190 2.20 10.23 6.36
C ASN A 190 2.26 9.40 5.06
N LEU A 191 3.45 8.94 4.70
CA LEU A 191 3.68 8.13 3.49
C LEU A 191 3.09 6.73 3.69
N GLY A 192 1.81 6.50 3.37
CA GLY A 192 1.23 5.17 3.50
C GLY A 192 -0.16 4.94 2.92
N VAL A 193 -0.55 3.68 2.90
CA VAL A 193 -1.90 3.20 2.58
C VAL A 193 -2.51 2.64 3.85
N LYS A 194 -3.64 3.20 4.26
CA LYS A 194 -4.44 2.66 5.36
C LYS A 194 -5.69 2.00 4.79
N ILE A 195 -5.92 0.74 5.14
CA ILE A 195 -7.17 0.03 4.88
C ILE A 195 -7.90 -0.07 6.21
N GLU A 196 -8.99 0.69 6.34
CA GLU A 196 -9.82 0.75 7.55
C GLU A 196 -11.07 -0.12 7.41
N GLY A 197 -11.48 -0.76 8.50
CA GLY A 197 -12.80 -1.39 8.61
C GLY A 197 -13.92 -0.34 8.71
N ASN A 198 -15.14 -0.70 8.28
CA ASN A 198 -16.29 0.20 8.19
C ASN A 198 -16.65 0.85 9.55
N THR A 199 -16.60 2.18 9.59
CA THR A 199 -16.95 3.03 10.74
C THR A 199 -18.46 3.15 10.91
N SER A 200 -19.04 2.29 11.74
CA SER A 200 -20.28 2.62 12.49
C SER A 200 -20.37 1.94 13.87
N SER A 201 -19.57 0.89 14.13
CA SER A 201 -19.23 0.40 15.47
C SER A 201 -18.19 -0.71 15.36
N TYR A 202 -16.94 -0.37 15.66
CA TYR A 202 -15.94 -1.26 16.27
C TYR A 202 -15.72 -2.66 15.69
N ILE A 203 -15.49 -2.82 14.38
CA ILE A 203 -14.80 -4.00 13.85
C ILE A 203 -13.92 -3.59 12.65
N GLY A 204 -12.61 -3.54 12.85
CA GLY A 204 -11.64 -3.33 11.77
C GLY A 204 -10.23 -3.66 12.23
N ASN A 205 -9.62 -4.65 11.61
CA ASN A 205 -8.17 -4.78 11.66
C ASN A 205 -7.62 -3.72 10.71
N ASP A 206 -6.94 -2.70 11.23
CA ASP A 206 -6.27 -1.74 10.36
C ASP A 206 -5.05 -2.42 9.75
N LEU A 207 -4.99 -2.43 8.41
CA LEU A 207 -3.73 -2.67 7.70
C LEU A 207 -3.17 -1.33 7.29
N GLU A 208 -2.03 -0.98 7.88
CA GLU A 208 -1.32 0.24 7.56
C GLU A 208 0.05 -0.10 7.00
N ILE A 209 0.28 0.28 5.74
CA ILE A 209 1.59 0.20 5.09
C ILE A 209 2.11 1.62 5.06
N TYR A 210 3.08 1.96 5.91
CA TYR A 210 3.55 3.32 6.01
C TYR A 210 5.07 3.41 6.21
N ARG A 211 5.62 4.58 5.91
CA ARG A 211 6.98 4.93 6.30
C ARG A 211 6.92 5.76 7.59
N GLN A 212 7.48 5.24 8.67
CA GLN A 212 7.54 5.95 9.94
C GLN A 212 8.64 7.01 9.88
N ASN A 213 8.29 8.28 10.07
CA ASN A 213 9.21 9.42 10.13
C ASN A 213 9.59 9.76 11.59
N SER A 214 9.74 8.77 12.48
CA SER A 214 10.18 9.02 13.85
C SER A 214 11.71 9.04 13.96
N THR A 215 12.24 10.00 14.71
CA THR A 215 13.67 10.14 15.04
C THR A 215 14.10 9.35 16.27
N SER A 216 13.15 8.77 17.02
CA SER A 216 13.43 7.89 18.17
C SER A 216 13.61 6.43 17.72
N ASP A 217 14.39 5.66 18.51
CA ASP A 217 14.85 4.24 18.49
C ASP A 217 14.29 3.22 17.48
N ILE A 218 13.11 3.48 16.95
CA ILE A 218 12.41 2.73 15.93
C ILE A 218 13.00 3.05 14.53
N GLY A 219 13.56 4.25 14.31
CA GLY A 219 14.27 4.61 13.07
C GLY A 219 13.36 4.84 11.85
N GLN A 220 13.84 5.59 10.86
CA GLN A 220 13.10 5.86 9.62
C GLN A 220 12.92 4.57 8.81
N ALA A 221 11.71 4.04 8.76
CA ALA A 221 11.49 2.66 8.34
C ALA A 221 10.19 2.47 7.58
N ALA A 222 10.22 1.58 6.58
CA ALA A 222 9.00 1.02 6.04
C ALA A 222 8.44 0.00 7.05
N ALA A 223 7.17 0.16 7.41
CA ALA A 223 6.47 -0.67 8.35
C ALA A 223 5.17 -1.20 7.74
N ILE A 224 4.82 -2.42 8.14
CA ILE A 224 3.48 -2.97 7.99
C ILE A 224 2.95 -3.19 9.39
N GLN A 225 1.91 -2.45 9.74
CA GLN A 225 1.21 -2.60 11.00
C GLN A 225 -0.13 -3.27 10.77
N MET A 226 -0.42 -4.21 11.65
CA MET A 226 -1.70 -4.92 11.72
C MET A 226 -2.14 -4.90 13.17
N GLY A 227 -3.39 -4.56 13.46
CA GLY A 227 -3.85 -4.57 14.83
C GLY A 227 -5.36 -4.59 14.98
N ASP A 228 -5.79 -5.13 16.11
CA ASP A 228 -7.14 -5.02 16.61
C ASP A 228 -7.21 -3.77 17.50
N VAL A 229 -7.84 -2.74 16.95
CA VAL A 229 -8.00 -1.44 17.62
C VAL A 229 -8.83 -1.57 18.90
N GLN A 230 -9.79 -2.48 18.97
CA GLN A 230 -10.67 -2.66 20.14
C GLN A 230 -9.87 -3.17 21.33
N ASN A 231 -9.01 -4.16 21.09
CA ASN A 231 -8.20 -4.78 22.13
C ASN A 231 -6.85 -4.08 22.32
N ASN A 232 -6.55 -3.05 21.52
CA ASN A 232 -5.28 -2.31 21.54
C ASN A 232 -4.10 -3.29 21.37
N VAL A 233 -4.29 -4.29 20.51
CA VAL A 233 -3.31 -5.32 20.18
C VAL A 233 -2.79 -5.04 18.79
N HIS A 234 -1.53 -4.62 18.71
CA HIS A 234 -0.89 -4.31 17.44
C HIS A 234 0.37 -5.14 17.27
N THR A 235 0.60 -5.59 16.05
CA THR A 235 1.84 -6.21 15.61
C THR A 235 2.40 -5.38 14.46
N MET A 236 3.70 -5.20 14.45
CA MET A 236 4.40 -4.44 13.42
C MET A 236 5.58 -5.23 12.89
N MET A 237 5.70 -5.28 11.57
CA MET A 237 6.87 -5.75 10.84
C MET A 237 7.58 -4.53 10.26
N GLN A 238 8.88 -4.43 10.49
CA GLN A 238 9.60 -3.20 10.17
C GLN A 238 11.03 -3.49 9.70
N SER A 239 11.50 -2.71 8.72
CA SER A 239 12.93 -2.64 8.38
C SER A 239 13.55 -1.38 8.99
N SER A 240 14.58 -1.52 9.81
CA SER A 240 15.31 -0.39 10.41
C SER A 240 16.80 -0.42 10.08
N LYS A 241 17.53 0.58 10.58
CA LYS A 241 19.01 0.62 10.49
C LYS A 241 19.68 -0.60 11.13
N ASP A 242 18.98 -1.28 12.04
CA ASP A 242 19.51 -2.38 12.86
C ASP A 242 19.02 -3.76 12.36
N GLY A 243 18.24 -3.80 11.27
CA GLY A 243 17.78 -5.03 10.62
C GLY A 243 16.26 -5.12 10.46
N PHE A 244 15.77 -6.35 10.26
CA PHE A 244 14.34 -6.64 10.12
C PHE A 244 13.76 -7.08 11.46
N GLN A 245 12.70 -6.41 11.92
CA GLN A 245 12.18 -6.53 13.28
C GLN A 245 10.69 -6.84 13.31
N PHE A 246 10.30 -7.57 14.34
CA PHE A 246 8.91 -7.84 14.70
C PHE A 246 8.65 -7.26 16.09
N PHE A 247 7.65 -6.39 16.16
CA PHE A 247 7.19 -5.79 17.40
C PHE A 247 5.79 -6.26 17.72
N ASN A 248 5.51 -6.38 19.01
CA ASN A 248 4.16 -6.49 19.49
C ASN A 248 3.95 -5.41 20.55
N MET A 249 2.79 -4.77 20.52
CA MET A 249 2.42 -3.78 21.51
C MET A 249 1.89 -4.49 22.75
N SER A 250 2.61 -4.35 23.86
CA SER A 250 2.15 -4.90 25.13
C SER A 250 1.26 -3.84 25.81
N ASN A 251 -0.03 -4.13 25.98
CA ASN A 251 -0.93 -3.25 26.73
C ASN A 251 -0.68 -3.42 28.24
N VAL A 252 0.46 -2.92 28.73
CA VAL A 252 0.78 -2.91 30.16
C VAL A 252 0.47 -1.53 30.70
N ALA A 253 -0.52 -1.46 31.59
CA ALA A 253 -0.85 -0.26 32.38
C ALA A 253 -1.15 1.01 31.57
N ASN A 254 -1.90 0.89 30.46
CA ASN A 254 -2.28 2.02 29.59
C ASN A 254 -1.09 2.80 28.99
N ASN A 255 0.10 2.18 28.93
CA ASN A 255 1.24 2.73 28.22
C ASN A 255 1.58 1.83 27.02
N ASN A 256 1.31 2.36 25.83
CA ASN A 256 1.46 1.63 24.58
C ASN A 256 2.93 1.63 24.14
N TRP A 257 3.70 0.68 24.67
CA TRP A 257 5.08 0.48 24.23
C TRP A 257 5.19 -0.69 23.26
N TRP A 258 5.76 -0.40 22.10
CA TRP A 258 6.24 -1.40 21.17
C TRP A 258 7.40 -2.16 21.78
N THR A 259 7.26 -3.47 21.93
CA THR A 259 8.33 -4.34 22.40
C THR A 259 8.82 -5.19 21.24
N GLU A 260 10.11 -5.11 20.93
CA GLU A 260 10.74 -5.99 19.96
C GLU A 260 10.73 -7.43 20.48
N ARG A 261 10.18 -8.34 19.69
CA ARG A 261 10.06 -9.77 20.04
C ARG A 261 11.05 -10.62 19.26
N LEU A 262 11.26 -10.29 17.99
CA LEU A 262 12.16 -10.99 17.10
C LEU A 262 12.88 -10.00 16.19
N ARG A 263 14.17 -10.26 15.92
CA ARG A 263 14.98 -9.51 14.97
C ARG A 263 15.80 -10.45 14.11
N ILE A 264 15.96 -10.08 12.84
CA ILE A 264 17.06 -10.51 11.98
C ILE A 264 17.99 -9.31 11.82
N ALA A 265 19.15 -9.34 12.47
CA ALA A 265 20.12 -8.26 12.43
C ALA A 265 20.82 -8.18 11.06
N ASN A 266 21.44 -7.05 10.74
CA ASN A 266 22.12 -6.84 9.43
C ASN A 266 23.25 -7.85 9.15
N ASN A 267 23.84 -8.44 10.19
CA ASN A 267 24.85 -9.51 10.06
C ASN A 267 24.23 -10.91 9.86
N GLY A 268 22.90 -10.99 9.73
CA GLY A 268 22.13 -12.21 9.55
C GLY A 268 21.89 -13.01 10.83
N ASN A 269 22.21 -12.48 12.01
CA ASN A 269 21.92 -13.14 13.28
C ASN A 269 20.45 -12.93 13.68
N VAL A 270 19.84 -13.97 14.25
CA VAL A 270 18.45 -13.93 14.72
C VAL A 270 18.42 -13.75 16.24
N GLY A 271 17.72 -12.73 16.72
CA GLY A 271 17.46 -12.49 18.13
C GLY A 271 16.01 -12.78 18.48
N ILE A 272 15.75 -13.57 19.51
CA ILE A 272 14.41 -13.74 20.12
C ILE A 272 14.47 -13.15 21.53
N GLY A 273 13.77 -12.03 21.73
CA GLY A 273 13.83 -11.24 22.96
C GLY A 273 15.17 -10.55 23.23
N SER A 274 16.13 -10.61 22.29
CA SER A 274 17.41 -9.90 22.34
C SER A 274 17.54 -8.95 21.15
N VAL A 275 17.85 -7.67 21.44
CA VAL A 275 18.12 -6.65 20.42
C VAL A 275 19.56 -6.70 19.90
N ASN A 276 20.45 -7.43 20.59
CA ASN A 276 21.87 -7.58 20.26
C ASN A 276 22.22 -9.07 20.17
N PRO A 277 21.83 -9.79 19.09
CA PRO A 277 22.17 -11.19 18.93
C PRO A 277 23.66 -11.38 18.62
N ASP A 278 24.36 -12.09 19.50
CA ASP A 278 25.80 -12.41 19.44
C ASP A 278 26.12 -13.69 18.66
N SER A 279 25.11 -14.52 18.38
CA SER A 279 25.21 -15.78 17.64
C SER A 279 24.15 -15.84 16.55
N LYS A 280 24.23 -16.84 15.65
CA LYS A 280 23.24 -17.01 14.58
C LYS A 280 21.81 -17.10 15.09
N LEU A 281 21.62 -17.68 16.27
CA LEU A 281 20.39 -17.63 17.04
C LEU A 281 20.73 -17.31 18.49
N THR A 282 20.29 -16.15 18.96
CA THR A 282 20.38 -15.73 20.37
C THR A 282 18.97 -15.64 20.95
N VAL A 283 18.69 -16.42 22.00
CA VAL A 283 17.39 -16.42 22.69
C VAL A 283 17.59 -15.88 24.10
N LYS A 284 16.98 -14.73 24.41
CA LYS A 284 16.96 -14.19 25.79
C LYS A 284 15.80 -14.81 26.56
N GLY A 285 15.95 -16.07 26.96
CA GLY A 285 14.91 -16.81 27.68
C GLY A 285 15.17 -18.31 27.70
N LYS A 286 14.16 -19.07 28.11
CA LYS A 286 14.20 -20.54 28.07
C LYS A 286 13.77 -21.05 26.69
N ILE A 287 14.47 -22.06 26.20
CA ILE A 287 14.08 -22.80 24.98
C ILE A 287 13.42 -24.10 25.45
N HIS A 288 12.18 -24.32 25.03
CA HIS A 288 11.48 -25.59 25.21
C HIS A 288 11.52 -26.33 23.86
N ALA A 289 12.24 -27.44 23.80
CA ALA A 289 12.41 -28.24 22.59
C ALA A 289 12.11 -29.70 22.91
N GLU A 290 11.50 -30.42 21.98
CA GLU A 290 11.28 -31.87 22.11
C GLU A 290 12.60 -32.64 21.91
N GLU A 291 13.45 -32.20 20.97
CA GLU A 291 14.76 -32.77 20.70
C GLU A 291 15.73 -31.69 20.18
N VAL A 292 17.03 -31.85 20.48
CA VAL A 292 18.11 -31.02 19.94
C VAL A 292 19.17 -31.92 19.32
N LYS A 293 19.25 -31.92 17.99
CA LYS A 293 20.33 -32.59 17.26
C LYS A 293 21.53 -31.66 17.15
N ILE A 294 22.70 -32.16 17.55
CA ILE A 294 23.96 -31.41 17.50
C ILE A 294 24.96 -32.17 16.64
N ASP A 295 25.45 -31.53 15.59
CA ASP A 295 26.50 -32.10 14.75
C ASP A 295 27.87 -31.80 15.38
N LEU A 296 28.56 -32.86 15.81
CA LEU A 296 29.90 -32.79 16.39
C LEU A 296 30.95 -33.10 15.32
N GLN A 297 32.06 -32.36 15.32
CA GLN A 297 33.16 -32.63 14.40
C GLN A 297 33.95 -33.89 14.77
N VAL A 298 34.17 -34.15 16.07
CA VAL A 298 34.96 -35.28 16.57
C VAL A 298 34.25 -35.93 17.76
N PRO A 299 33.56 -37.08 17.60
CA PRO A 299 32.97 -37.81 18.71
C PRO A 299 34.04 -38.45 19.61
N ALA A 300 33.69 -38.69 20.88
CA ALA A 300 34.64 -39.07 21.93
C ALA A 300 35.28 -40.47 21.82
N ASP A 301 34.87 -41.32 20.87
CA ASP A 301 35.36 -42.69 20.65
C ASP A 301 36.90 -42.82 20.51
N TYR A 302 37.62 -41.69 20.37
CA TYR A 302 39.08 -41.67 20.39
C TYR A 302 39.70 -42.23 21.68
N VAL A 303 38.98 -42.22 22.81
CA VAL A 303 39.54 -42.74 24.07
C VAL A 303 39.78 -44.24 23.98
N PHE A 304 38.78 -45.01 23.55
CA PHE A 304 38.92 -46.44 23.35
C PHE A 304 39.89 -46.77 22.21
N GLN A 305 39.84 -46.05 21.09
CA GLN A 305 40.80 -46.25 20.00
C GLN A 305 42.24 -46.12 20.50
N LYS A 306 42.53 -45.04 21.24
CA LYS A 306 43.87 -44.78 21.76
C LYS A 306 44.32 -45.88 22.72
N TYR A 307 43.44 -46.33 23.62
CA TYR A 307 43.78 -47.33 24.63
C TYR A 307 44.07 -48.71 24.02
N TYR A 308 43.23 -49.18 23.08
CA TYR A 308 43.37 -50.52 22.52
C TYR A 308 44.32 -50.60 21.31
N ASN A 309 44.35 -49.57 20.47
CA ASN A 309 45.13 -49.57 19.23
C ASN A 309 46.46 -48.81 19.37
N GLY A 310 46.68 -48.09 20.48
CA GLY A 310 47.85 -47.24 20.70
C GLY A 310 47.80 -45.88 19.99
N ALA A 311 46.85 -45.68 19.07
CA ALA A 311 46.61 -44.44 18.32
C ALA A 311 45.10 -44.23 18.09
N SER A 312 44.70 -43.00 17.80
CA SER A 312 43.33 -42.68 17.40
C SER A 312 43.32 -41.74 16.20
N ASP A 313 42.65 -42.17 15.13
CA ASP A 313 42.50 -41.37 13.91
C ASP A 313 41.60 -40.14 14.12
N LEU A 314 40.70 -40.22 15.10
CA LEU A 314 39.80 -39.14 15.50
C LEU A 314 40.54 -38.05 16.28
N LYS A 315 41.51 -38.43 17.12
CA LYS A 315 42.29 -37.49 17.94
C LYS A 315 43.67 -38.05 18.29
N ASN A 316 44.66 -37.73 17.44
CA ASN A 316 46.02 -38.27 17.54
C ASN A 316 46.79 -37.84 18.80
N ASP A 317 46.54 -36.62 19.27
CA ASP A 317 47.19 -36.00 20.43
C ASP A 317 46.54 -36.36 21.77
N TYR A 318 45.47 -37.17 21.76
CA TYR A 318 44.80 -37.60 22.98
C TYR A 318 45.72 -38.46 23.84
N LYS A 319 45.83 -38.09 25.12
CA LYS A 319 46.53 -38.83 26.16
C LYS A 319 45.59 -39.02 27.35
N MET A 320 45.28 -40.27 27.64
CA MET A 320 44.63 -40.66 28.88
C MET A 320 45.61 -40.46 30.04
N LEU A 321 45.20 -39.72 31.07
CA LEU A 321 45.99 -39.51 32.27
C LEU A 321 45.99 -40.77 33.16
N SER A 322 46.91 -40.85 34.11
CA SER A 322 46.84 -41.80 35.21
C SER A 322 45.96 -41.26 36.34
N LEU A 323 45.44 -42.15 37.21
CA LEU A 323 44.64 -41.72 38.36
C LEU A 323 45.41 -40.78 39.30
N ASP A 324 46.73 -40.96 39.44
CA ASP A 324 47.59 -40.09 40.24
C ASP A 324 47.67 -38.67 39.63
N GLU A 325 47.83 -38.58 38.30
CA GLU A 325 47.81 -37.29 37.58
C GLU A 325 46.42 -36.62 37.66
N VAL A 326 45.33 -37.40 37.60
CA VAL A 326 43.97 -36.88 37.76
C VAL A 326 43.74 -36.37 39.19
N GLU A 327 44.22 -37.09 40.20
CA GLU A 327 44.15 -36.67 41.60
C GLU A 327 44.91 -35.36 41.83
N GLU A 328 46.13 -35.23 41.29
CA GLU A 328 46.92 -34.00 41.39
C GLU A 328 46.19 -32.82 40.72
N PHE A 329 45.64 -33.03 39.52
CA PHE A 329 44.92 -32.00 38.80
C PHE A 329 43.67 -31.53 39.56
N THR A 330 42.85 -32.47 40.04
CA THR A 330 41.60 -32.16 40.73
C THR A 330 41.84 -31.52 42.09
N LYS A 331 42.92 -31.87 42.81
CA LYS A 331 43.35 -31.16 44.03
C LYS A 331 43.73 -29.70 43.76
N LYS A 332 44.36 -29.43 42.61
CA LYS A 332 44.84 -28.09 42.26
C LYS A 332 43.77 -27.18 41.66
N TYR A 333 42.93 -27.72 40.77
CA TYR A 333 42.00 -26.92 39.95
C TYR A 333 40.53 -27.15 40.30
N HIS A 334 40.19 -28.16 41.12
CA HIS A 334 38.83 -28.45 41.57
C HIS A 334 37.80 -28.72 40.46
N HIS A 335 38.25 -29.11 39.28
CA HIS A 335 37.43 -29.64 38.19
C HIS A 335 38.18 -30.76 37.46
N LEU A 336 37.47 -31.51 36.62
CA LEU A 336 38.07 -32.60 35.85
C LEU A 336 39.01 -32.03 34.75
N PRO A 337 40.10 -32.75 34.42
CA PRO A 337 40.93 -32.43 33.26
C PRO A 337 40.09 -32.34 31.98
N ASN A 338 40.44 -31.42 31.07
CA ASN A 338 39.74 -31.16 29.80
C ASN A 338 38.27 -30.72 29.92
N PHE A 339 37.73 -30.57 31.14
CA PHE A 339 36.38 -30.09 31.39
C PHE A 339 36.40 -28.62 31.82
N SER A 340 35.42 -27.84 31.37
CA SER A 340 35.37 -26.39 31.66
C SER A 340 35.11 -26.14 33.14
N SER A 341 35.75 -25.11 33.69
CA SER A 341 35.57 -24.72 35.10
C SER A 341 34.24 -24.02 35.32
N SER A 342 33.74 -23.98 36.56
CA SER A 342 32.50 -23.25 36.87
C SER A 342 32.59 -21.75 36.53
N LYS A 343 33.77 -21.14 36.70
CA LYS A 343 34.00 -19.74 36.35
C LYS A 343 33.85 -19.50 34.85
N GLU A 344 34.46 -20.37 34.03
CA GLU A 344 34.39 -20.31 32.57
C GLU A 344 32.96 -20.50 32.06
N ILE A 345 32.19 -21.41 32.66
CA ILE A 345 30.78 -21.65 32.31
C ILE A 345 29.90 -20.44 32.66
N ILE A 346 30.16 -19.75 33.77
CA ILE A 346 29.42 -18.54 34.15
C ILE A 346 29.73 -17.39 33.17
N GLU A 347 30.98 -17.25 32.73
CA GLU A 347 31.43 -16.16 31.87
C GLU A 347 31.01 -16.36 30.39
N ASN A 348 31.17 -17.58 29.85
CA ASN A 348 31.01 -17.86 28.42
C ASN A 348 29.77 -18.70 28.08
N GLY A 349 29.05 -19.20 29.09
CA GLY A 349 27.96 -20.17 28.91
C GLY A 349 28.45 -21.60 28.77
N LEU A 350 27.50 -22.53 28.58
CA LEU A 350 27.77 -23.95 28.42
C LEU A 350 27.46 -24.41 27.00
N GLU A 351 28.48 -24.83 26.26
CA GLU A 351 28.31 -25.40 24.93
C GLU A 351 27.82 -26.86 25.03
N LEU A 352 26.52 -27.08 24.82
CA LEU A 352 25.87 -28.37 25.07
C LEU A 352 26.53 -29.53 24.30
N GLY A 353 26.86 -29.32 23.02
CA GLY A 353 27.48 -30.33 22.18
C GLY A 353 28.86 -30.74 22.68
N ILE A 354 29.76 -29.76 22.84
CA ILE A 354 31.13 -29.99 23.31
C ILE A 354 31.13 -30.60 24.70
N THR A 355 30.29 -30.08 25.60
CA THR A 355 30.18 -30.59 26.98
C THR A 355 29.69 -32.02 27.01
N THR A 356 28.65 -32.36 26.25
CA THR A 356 28.13 -33.74 26.18
C THR A 356 29.19 -34.70 25.62
N ASN A 357 29.94 -34.28 24.60
CA ASN A 357 31.06 -35.07 24.06
C ASN A 357 32.19 -35.24 25.09
N LYS A 358 32.55 -34.19 25.83
CA LYS A 358 33.52 -34.28 26.93
C LYS A 358 33.05 -35.17 28.08
N LEU A 359 31.75 -35.15 28.41
CA LEU A 359 31.18 -36.08 29.39
C LEU A 359 31.32 -37.54 28.89
N LEU A 360 31.09 -37.79 27.59
CA LEU A 360 31.34 -39.09 26.99
C LEU A 360 32.82 -39.50 27.10
N GLU A 361 33.78 -38.61 26.78
CA GLU A 361 35.22 -38.85 27.00
C GLU A 361 35.48 -39.31 28.44
N LYS A 362 34.89 -38.65 29.45
CA LYS A 362 35.09 -39.00 30.86
C LYS A 362 34.42 -40.31 31.27
N ILE A 363 33.30 -40.66 30.66
CA ILE A 363 32.67 -41.97 30.85
C ILE A 363 33.56 -43.08 30.28
N GLU A 364 34.16 -42.87 29.10
CA GLU A 364 35.08 -43.84 28.50
C GLU A 364 36.36 -44.01 29.32
N GLU A 365 36.96 -42.91 29.78
CA GLU A 365 38.12 -42.93 30.69
C GLU A 365 37.80 -43.71 31.98
N LEU A 366 36.68 -43.39 32.65
CA LEU A 366 36.24 -44.06 33.86
C LEU A 366 36.00 -45.57 33.63
N THR A 367 35.46 -45.92 32.48
CA THR A 367 35.23 -47.32 32.07
C THR A 367 36.56 -48.06 31.93
N LEU A 368 37.57 -47.44 31.31
CA LEU A 368 38.91 -48.03 31.19
C LEU A 368 39.61 -48.19 32.55
N TYR A 369 39.56 -47.19 33.42
CA TYR A 369 40.10 -47.33 34.78
C TYR A 369 39.42 -48.47 35.54
N SER A 370 38.11 -48.64 35.39
CA SER A 370 37.35 -49.71 36.03
C SER A 370 37.74 -51.09 35.48
N ILE A 371 37.99 -51.20 34.17
CA ILE A 371 38.49 -52.42 33.54
C ILE A 371 39.85 -52.80 34.11
N ASP A 372 40.78 -51.84 34.23
CA ASP A 372 42.11 -52.09 34.77
C ASP A 372 42.11 -52.40 36.27
N LEU A 373 41.23 -51.76 37.04
CA LEU A 373 41.01 -52.11 38.44
C LEU A 373 40.51 -53.55 38.58
N ASN A 374 39.56 -53.98 37.74
CA ASN A 374 39.05 -55.35 37.76
C ASN A 374 40.13 -56.38 37.38
N LYS A 375 41.01 -56.07 36.42
CA LYS A 375 42.17 -56.93 36.10
C LYS A 375 43.09 -57.09 37.31
N LYS A 376 43.45 -55.97 37.97
CA LYS A 376 44.28 -55.97 39.19
C LYS A 376 43.62 -56.76 40.33
N ASN A 377 42.31 -56.64 40.53
CA ASN A 377 41.59 -57.40 41.55
C ASN A 377 41.65 -58.91 41.27
N LYS A 378 41.46 -59.34 40.01
CA LYS A 378 41.61 -60.77 39.63
C LYS A 378 43.03 -61.28 39.85
N GLU A 379 44.04 -60.47 39.54
CA GLU A 379 45.44 -60.81 39.81
C GLU A 379 45.70 -60.96 41.32
N GLN A 380 45.17 -60.04 42.13
CA GLN A 380 45.24 -60.13 43.60
C GLN A 380 44.53 -61.37 44.13
N GLU A 381 43.32 -61.69 43.64
CA GLU A 381 42.59 -62.91 44.01
C GLU A 381 43.40 -64.18 43.68
N ASN A 382 44.02 -64.24 42.49
CA ASN A 382 44.87 -65.36 42.09
C ASN A 382 46.12 -65.48 42.97
N LEU A 383 46.73 -64.34 43.33
CA LEU A 383 47.88 -64.29 44.23
C LEU A 383 47.50 -64.77 45.63
N ILE A 384 46.38 -64.30 46.17
CA ILE A 384 45.84 -64.72 47.48
C ILE A 384 45.57 -66.23 47.47
N LYS A 385 44.95 -66.76 46.40
CA LYS A 385 44.70 -68.19 46.25
C LYS A 385 46.01 -68.99 46.25
N SER A 386 47.02 -68.53 45.50
CA SER A 386 48.34 -69.16 45.45
C SER A 386 49.05 -69.13 46.81
N GLN A 387 48.97 -68.01 47.55
CA GLN A 387 49.49 -67.91 48.91
C GLN A 387 48.77 -68.85 49.88
N ALA A 388 47.44 -68.96 49.77
CA ALA A 388 46.65 -69.90 50.57
C ALA A 388 47.05 -71.36 50.31
N ASP A 389 47.28 -71.73 49.05
CA ASP A 389 47.74 -73.08 48.67
C ASP A 389 49.14 -73.38 49.22
N ILE A 390 50.07 -72.40 49.17
CA ILE A 390 51.42 -72.53 49.76
C ILE A 390 51.34 -72.70 51.28
N LEU A 391 50.53 -71.88 51.97
CA LEU A 391 50.35 -71.97 53.42
C LEU A 391 49.78 -73.33 53.83
N LYS A 392 48.81 -73.85 53.07
CA LYS A 392 48.26 -75.19 53.29
C LYS A 392 49.34 -76.27 53.15
N SER A 393 50.15 -76.22 52.09
CA SER A 393 51.25 -77.17 51.88
C SER A 393 52.31 -77.11 52.99
N LEU A 394 52.63 -75.90 53.46
CA LEU A 394 53.57 -75.69 54.56
C LEU A 394 53.04 -76.28 55.88
N ASN A 395 51.76 -76.05 56.20
CA ASN A 395 51.10 -76.62 57.37
C ASN A 395 51.08 -78.15 57.31
N GLU A 396 50.75 -78.75 56.16
CA GLU A 396 50.80 -80.21 55.96
C GLU A 396 52.22 -80.78 56.16
N ARG A 397 53.26 -80.02 55.78
CA ARG A 397 54.66 -80.38 56.02
C ARG A 397 55.04 -80.28 57.49
N LEU A 398 54.62 -79.21 58.17
CA LEU A 398 54.82 -79.01 59.61
C LEU A 398 54.18 -80.14 60.41
N GLU A 399 52.93 -80.49 60.13
CA GLU A 399 52.26 -81.62 60.79
C GLU A 399 53.02 -82.94 60.61
N LYS A 400 53.56 -83.19 59.41
CA LYS A 400 54.38 -84.39 59.15
C LYS A 400 55.68 -84.39 59.95
N LEU A 401 56.34 -83.24 60.09
CA LEU A 401 57.56 -83.08 60.88
C LEU A 401 57.29 -83.20 62.39
N GLU A 402 56.18 -82.65 62.88
CA GLU A 402 55.75 -82.79 64.28
C GLU A 402 55.45 -84.25 64.63
N LYS A 403 54.74 -84.96 63.75
CA LYS A 403 54.49 -86.41 63.90
C LYS A 403 55.78 -87.23 63.83
N ALA A 404 56.79 -86.81 63.08
CA ALA A 404 58.09 -87.47 63.00
C ALA A 404 58.99 -87.23 64.23
N LYS A 405 58.77 -86.16 65.00
CA LYS A 405 59.47 -85.88 66.27
C LYS A 405 58.86 -86.56 67.50
N GLN A 406 57.62 -87.07 67.39
CA GLN A 406 56.91 -87.77 68.47
C GLN A 406 57.14 -89.30 68.47
N LYS A 407 57.92 -89.83 67.52
CA LYS A 407 58.48 -91.19 67.50
C LYS A 407 59.98 -91.11 67.76
#